data_AF-A0A260ZIL2-F1
#
_entry.id   AF-A0A260ZIL2-F1
#
_cell.length_a   1.000
_cell.length_b   1.000
_cell.length_c   1.000
_cell.angle_alpha   90.00
_cell.angle_beta   90.00
_cell.angle_gamma   90.00
#
_symmetry.space_group_name_H-M   'P 1'
#
loop_
_entity.id
_entity.type
_entity.pdbx_description
1 polymer ?
#
loop_
_entity_poly.entity_id
_entity_poly.type
_entity_poly.pdbx_seq_one_letter_code
_entity_poly.pdbx_strand_id
1 'polypeptide(L)'
;MEFDELPKEQLKQLIWEEAEAHHRRSQAEMAARFGRSPISIEDALAHPYLQQYYDPSDEPICEHPFTVEMEFDELPKEQLKQLIWEEAEAHHRRSQAEMAARFGRSPSV
;
A
#
# COMPACT_ATOMS: atom_id res chain seq x y z
N MET A 1 24.36 -32.77 11.60
CA MET A 1 25.25 -32.14 10.62
C MET A 1 25.40 -30.70 11.07
N GLU A 2 26.58 -30.29 11.47
CA GLU A 2 26.84 -29.04 12.20
C GLU A 2 26.96 -27.89 11.19
N PHE A 3 26.12 -26.85 11.32
CA PHE A 3 25.94 -25.79 10.33
C PHE A 3 27.22 -24.94 10.10
N ASP A 4 28.18 -24.99 11.02
CA ASP A 4 29.38 -24.16 11.03
C ASP A 4 30.47 -24.58 10.02
N GLU A 5 30.36 -25.76 9.41
CA GLU A 5 31.35 -26.26 8.42
C GLU A 5 30.97 -26.02 6.96
N LEU A 6 29.81 -25.38 6.70
CA LEU A 6 29.29 -25.22 5.36
C LEU A 6 29.94 -24.01 4.63
N PRO A 7 30.34 -24.17 3.35
CA PRO A 7 30.75 -23.05 2.51
C PRO A 7 29.70 -21.93 2.51
N LYS A 8 30.15 -20.66 2.49
CA LYS A 8 29.26 -19.49 2.55
C LYS A 8 28.15 -19.49 1.51
N GLU A 9 28.42 -20.03 0.32
CA GLU A 9 27.43 -20.14 -0.75
C GLU A 9 26.35 -21.20 -0.45
N GLN A 10 26.72 -22.30 0.21
CA GLN A 10 25.74 -23.30 0.68
C GLN A 10 24.90 -22.75 1.83
N LEU A 11 25.50 -21.97 2.74
CA LEU A 11 24.75 -21.28 3.80
C LEU A 11 23.76 -20.25 3.25
N LYS A 12 24.17 -19.43 2.28
CA LYS A 12 23.26 -18.49 1.61
C LYS A 12 22.10 -19.22 0.91
N GLN A 13 22.40 -20.33 0.23
CA GLN A 13 21.39 -21.14 -0.44
C GLN A 13 20.40 -21.75 0.57
N LEU A 14 20.90 -22.31 1.67
CA LEU A 14 20.05 -22.88 2.73
C LEU A 14 19.18 -21.81 3.40
N ILE A 15 19.75 -20.65 3.73
CA ILE A 15 19.00 -19.52 4.31
C ILE A 15 17.93 -19.02 3.33
N TRP A 16 18.27 -18.91 2.04
CA TRP A 16 17.32 -18.52 1.00
C TRP A 16 16.18 -19.54 0.85
N GLU A 17 16.50 -20.83 0.78
CA GLU A 17 15.51 -21.91 0.67
C GLU A 17 14.61 -21.99 1.91
N GLU A 18 15.16 -21.76 3.10
CA GLU A 18 14.39 -21.73 4.34
C GLU A 18 13.47 -20.50 4.42
N ALA A 19 13.96 -19.33 4.00
CA ALA A 19 13.15 -18.11 3.89
C ALA A 19 12.02 -18.28 2.86
N GLU A 20 12.31 -18.84 1.69
CA GLU A 20 11.29 -19.19 0.69
C GLU A 20 10.30 -20.23 1.21
N ALA A 21 10.76 -21.24 1.96
CA ALA A 21 9.90 -22.24 2.55
C ALA A 21 8.96 -21.62 3.59
N HIS A 22 9.45 -20.68 4.41
CA HIS A 22 8.61 -19.93 5.34
C HIS A 22 7.57 -19.09 4.59
N HIS A 23 7.96 -18.40 3.52
CA HIS A 23 7.03 -17.65 2.68
C HIS A 23 5.97 -18.54 2.02
N ARG A 24 6.38 -19.69 1.44
CA ARG A 24 5.48 -20.69 0.85
C ARG A 24 4.54 -21.29 1.89
N ARG A 25 5.01 -21.58 3.10
CA ARG A 25 4.17 -22.05 4.22
C ARG A 25 3.12 -21.00 4.59
N SER A 26 3.53 -19.73 4.70
CA SER A 26 2.60 -18.63 4.97
C SER A 26 1.55 -18.47 3.87
N GLN A 27 1.93 -18.58 2.60
CA GLN A 27 0.98 -18.51 1.49
C GLN A 27 0.02 -19.70 1.47
N ALA A 28 0.52 -20.91 1.73
CA ALA A 28 -0.29 -22.12 1.78
C ALA A 28 -1.28 -22.09 2.96
N GLU A 29 -0.87 -21.57 4.12
CA GLU A 29 -1.73 -21.38 5.29
C GLU A 29 -2.85 -20.35 5.01
N MET A 30 -2.51 -19.21 4.40
CA MET A 30 -3.54 -18.23 3.98
C MET A 30 -4.53 -18.85 2.99
N ALA A 31 -4.04 -19.58 1.99
CA ALA A 31 -4.89 -20.26 1.01
C ALA A 31 -5.78 -21.35 1.63
N ALA A 32 -5.29 -22.05 2.67
CA ALA A 32 -6.06 -23.06 3.40
C ALA A 32 -7.10 -22.45 4.35
N ARG A 33 -6.76 -21.34 5.02
CA ARG A 33 -7.61 -20.67 6.01
C ARG A 33 -8.79 -19.95 5.37
N PHE A 34 -8.59 -19.36 4.20
CA PHE A 34 -9.59 -18.52 3.56
C PHE A 34 -10.11 -19.08 2.21
N GLY A 35 -9.53 -20.19 1.75
CA GLY A 35 -9.91 -20.80 0.47
C GLY A 35 -9.66 -19.86 -0.71
N ARG A 36 -10.45 -20.03 -1.79
CA ARG A 36 -10.50 -19.10 -2.93
C ARG A 36 -11.49 -17.95 -2.72
N SER A 37 -12.01 -17.80 -1.50
CA SER A 37 -12.93 -16.71 -1.18
C SER A 37 -12.12 -15.44 -0.89
N PRO A 38 -12.56 -14.27 -1.35
CA PRO A 38 -11.89 -13.02 -1.02
C PRO A 38 -11.84 -12.86 0.51
N ILE A 39 -10.63 -12.64 1.02
CA ILE A 39 -10.42 -12.25 2.42
C ILE A 39 -10.81 -10.79 2.58
N SER A 40 -11.42 -10.47 3.72
CA SER A 40 -11.51 -9.06 4.13
C SER A 40 -10.09 -8.53 4.39
N ILE A 41 -9.88 -7.22 4.20
CA ILE A 41 -8.57 -6.60 4.39
C ILE A 41 -8.16 -6.72 5.86
N GLU A 42 -9.13 -6.61 6.75
CA GLU A 42 -8.99 -6.74 8.20
C GLU A 42 -8.51 -8.15 8.59
N ASP A 43 -9.10 -9.20 8.00
CA ASP A 43 -8.68 -10.58 8.24
C ASP A 43 -7.28 -10.88 7.66
N ALA A 44 -6.92 -10.22 6.56
CA ALA A 44 -5.61 -10.34 5.93
C ALA A 44 -4.51 -9.72 6.80
N LEU A 45 -4.76 -8.51 7.33
CA LEU A 45 -3.82 -7.77 8.17
C LEU A 45 -3.62 -8.42 9.55
N ALA A 46 -4.66 -9.09 10.08
CA ALA A 46 -4.57 -9.87 11.31
C ALA A 46 -3.76 -11.19 11.18
N HIS A 47 -3.16 -11.48 10.02
CA HIS A 47 -2.41 -12.71 9.81
C HIS A 47 -1.08 -12.74 10.59
N PRO A 48 -0.67 -13.87 11.19
CA PRO A 48 0.57 -13.99 11.98
C PRO A 48 1.84 -13.51 11.26
N TYR A 49 1.86 -13.60 9.92
CA TYR A 49 2.96 -13.10 9.09
C TYR A 49 3.10 -11.57 9.11
N LEU A 50 1.98 -10.85 9.14
CA LEU A 50 1.92 -9.39 9.11
C LEU A 50 1.85 -8.76 10.51
N GLN A 51 1.68 -9.56 11.56
CA GLN A 51 1.60 -9.09 12.95
C GLN A 51 2.79 -8.21 13.37
N GLN A 52 3.97 -8.44 12.82
CA GLN A 52 5.17 -7.63 13.12
C GLN A 52 5.13 -6.21 12.52
N TYR A 53 4.25 -5.97 11.53
CA TYR A 53 4.10 -4.71 10.81
C TYR A 53 2.75 -4.03 11.07
N TYR A 54 1.81 -4.73 11.72
CA TYR A 54 0.45 -4.23 11.95
C TYR A 54 0.40 -3.21 13.09
N ASP A 55 0.08 -1.95 12.76
CA ASP A 55 -0.26 -0.89 13.73
C ASP A 55 -1.61 -0.26 13.34
N PRO A 56 -2.70 -0.57 14.08
CA PRO A 56 -4.03 0.02 13.84
C PRO A 56 -4.05 1.56 13.88
N SER A 57 -3.08 2.19 14.53
CA SER A 57 -3.00 3.65 14.67
C SER A 57 -2.42 4.34 13.43
N ASP A 58 -1.68 3.60 12.59
CA ASP A 58 -1.03 4.09 11.36
C ASP A 58 -1.81 3.69 10.09
N GLU A 59 -2.90 2.94 10.24
CA GLU A 59 -3.75 2.45 9.14
C GLU A 59 -5.18 3.06 9.21
N PRO A 60 -5.36 4.34 8.85
CA PRO A 60 -6.67 5.01 8.94
C PRO A 60 -7.65 4.51 7.87
N ILE A 61 -8.92 4.40 8.26
CA ILE A 61 -10.03 4.16 7.32
C ILE A 61 -10.47 5.51 6.73
N CYS A 62 -10.73 5.56 5.42
CA CYS A 62 -11.27 6.74 4.79
C CYS A 62 -12.71 7.01 5.28
N GLU A 63 -12.95 8.15 5.92
CA GLU A 63 -14.28 8.56 6.40
C GLU A 63 -15.27 8.84 5.24
N HIS A 64 -14.74 9.15 4.06
CA HIS A 64 -15.49 9.48 2.86
C HIS A 64 -15.14 8.50 1.74
N PRO A 65 -15.84 7.34 1.66
CA PRO A 65 -15.60 6.38 0.60
C PRO A 65 -15.94 7.00 -0.76
N PHE A 66 -15.16 6.64 -1.77
CA PHE A 66 -15.48 7.00 -3.14
C PHE A 66 -16.70 6.17 -3.58
N THR A 67 -17.70 6.84 -4.14
CA THR A 67 -18.94 6.19 -4.60
C THR A 67 -19.07 6.28 -6.11
N VAL A 68 -19.85 5.38 -6.72
CA VAL A 68 -20.02 5.30 -8.18
C VAL A 68 -20.64 6.59 -8.76
N GLU A 69 -21.42 7.32 -7.96
CA GLU A 69 -21.97 8.63 -8.34
C GLU A 69 -20.89 9.70 -8.53
N MET A 70 -19.66 9.45 -8.05
CA MET A 70 -18.48 10.30 -8.28
C MET A 70 -17.73 9.93 -9.57
N GLU A 71 -18.11 8.83 -10.25
CA GLU A 71 -17.53 8.43 -11.54
C GLU A 71 -18.13 9.28 -12.66
N PHE A 72 -17.27 10.01 -13.38
CA PHE A 72 -17.66 10.93 -14.45
C PHE A 72 -17.62 10.27 -15.84
N ASP A 73 -18.02 9.00 -15.93
CA ASP A 73 -17.85 8.18 -17.15
C ASP A 73 -18.71 8.66 -18.34
N GLU A 74 -19.77 9.43 -18.09
CA GLU A 74 -20.67 9.95 -19.12
C GLU A 74 -20.47 11.45 -19.44
N LEU A 75 -19.43 12.10 -18.90
CA LEU A 75 -19.23 13.53 -19.14
C LEU A 75 -18.66 13.83 -20.55
N PRO A 76 -19.17 14.86 -21.24
CA PRO A 76 -18.54 15.38 -22.45
C PRO A 76 -17.09 15.80 -22.21
N LYS A 77 -16.21 15.53 -23.19
CA LYS A 77 -14.77 15.82 -23.13
C LYS A 77 -14.43 17.25 -22.68
N GLU A 78 -15.18 18.25 -23.15
CA GLU A 78 -14.91 19.64 -22.79
C GLU A 78 -15.27 19.96 -21.33
N GLN A 79 -16.30 19.33 -20.77
CA GLN A 79 -16.65 19.48 -19.36
C GLN A 79 -15.60 18.78 -18.48
N LEU A 80 -15.16 17.58 -18.86
CA LEU A 80 -14.10 16.88 -18.14
C LEU A 80 -12.79 17.67 -18.09
N LYS A 81 -12.38 18.27 -19.22
CA LYS A 81 -11.19 19.15 -19.26
C LYS A 81 -11.31 20.32 -18.29
N GLN A 82 -12.49 20.95 -18.23
CA GLN A 82 -12.74 22.07 -17.34
C GLN A 82 -12.61 21.65 -15.87
N LEU A 83 -13.25 20.53 -15.49
CA LEU A 83 -13.17 20.00 -14.11
C LEU A 83 -11.73 19.62 -13.71
N ILE A 84 -10.99 18.99 -14.62
CA ILE A 84 -9.57 18.66 -14.39
C ILE A 84 -8.75 19.93 -14.19
N TRP A 85 -8.98 20.96 -15.00
CA TRP A 85 -8.27 22.23 -14.89
C TRP A 85 -8.56 22.93 -13.55
N GLU A 86 -9.83 23.01 -13.17
CA GLU A 86 -10.27 23.62 -11.91
C GLU A 86 -9.66 22.92 -10.69
N GLU A 87 -9.67 21.59 -10.67
CA GLU A 87 -9.06 20.82 -9.58
C GLU A 87 -7.54 20.95 -9.57
N ALA A 88 -6.87 20.97 -10.74
CA ALA A 88 -5.44 21.18 -10.83
C ALA A 88 -5.01 22.54 -10.27
N GLU A 89 -5.77 23.61 -10.58
CA GLU A 89 -5.51 24.95 -10.06
C GLU A 89 -5.78 25.03 -8.54
N ALA A 90 -6.88 24.43 -8.08
CA ALA A 90 -7.20 24.36 -6.65
C ALA A 90 -6.12 23.60 -5.87
N HIS A 91 -5.69 22.43 -6.36
CA HIS A 91 -4.60 21.65 -5.80
C HIS A 91 -3.29 22.43 -5.78
N HIS A 92 -2.92 23.08 -6.90
CA HIS A 92 -1.70 23.88 -6.98
C HIS A 92 -1.66 24.97 -5.90
N ARG A 93 -2.78 25.68 -5.69
CA ARG A 93 -2.91 26.69 -4.62
C ARG A 93 -2.77 26.08 -3.23
N ARG A 94 -3.43 24.96 -2.95
CA ARG A 94 -3.32 24.24 -1.67
C ARG A 94 -1.88 23.79 -1.41
N SER A 95 -1.24 23.15 -2.38
CA SER A 95 0.14 22.67 -2.27
C SER A 95 1.14 23.82 -2.08
N GLN A 96 0.98 24.95 -2.79
CA GLN A 96 1.85 26.11 -2.58
C GLN A 96 1.70 26.68 -1.16
N ALA A 97 0.47 26.77 -0.66
CA ALA A 97 0.20 27.24 0.71
C ALA A 97 0.79 26.29 1.76
N GLU A 98 0.64 24.98 1.57
CA GLU A 98 1.24 23.95 2.44
C GLU A 98 2.77 23.99 2.42
N MET A 99 3.39 24.12 1.24
CA MET A 99 4.84 24.26 1.11
C MET A 99 5.35 25.54 1.77
N ALA A 100 4.65 26.67 1.59
CA ALA A 100 4.98 27.93 2.23
C ALA A 100 4.84 27.86 3.76
N ALA A 101 3.80 27.19 4.27
CA ALA A 101 3.59 26.99 5.70
C ALA A 101 4.64 26.06 6.32
N ARG A 102 5.03 25.01 5.60
CA ARG A 102 6.00 23.99 6.07
C ARG A 102 7.45 24.48 6.03
N PHE A 103 7.81 25.32 5.06
CA PHE A 103 9.20 25.72 4.82
C PHE A 103 9.46 27.23 4.90
N GLY A 104 8.46 28.05 5.24
CA GLY A 104 8.64 29.45 5.64
C GLY A 104 9.07 30.43 4.54
N ARG A 105 9.11 30.02 3.26
CA ARG A 105 9.33 30.93 2.14
C ARG A 105 8.72 30.37 0.86
N SER A 106 7.94 31.22 0.20
CA SER A 106 7.34 30.94 -1.11
C SER A 106 8.41 30.54 -2.14
N PRO A 107 8.18 29.53 -2.99
CA PRO A 107 8.94 29.39 -4.21
C PRO A 107 8.65 30.63 -5.06
N SER A 108 9.65 31.48 -5.27
CA SER A 108 9.55 32.53 -6.29
C SER A 108 9.33 31.85 -7.64
N VAL A 109 8.35 32.38 -8.36
CA VAL A 109 7.98 32.09 -9.76
C VAL A 109 9.17 31.71 -10.63
#